data_AF-D6LEM3-F1
#
_entry.id   AF-D6LEM3-F1
#
_cell.length_a   1.000
_cell.length_b   1.000
_cell.length_c   1.000
_cell.angle_alpha   90.00
_cell.angle_beta   90.00
_cell.angle_gamma   90.00
#
_symmetry.space_group_name_H-M   'P 1'
#
loop_
_entity.id
_entity.type
_entity.pdbx_description
1 polymer ?
#
loop_
_entity_poly.entity_id
_entity_poly.type
_entity_poly.pdbx_seq_one_letter_code
_entity_poly.pdbx_strand_id
1 'polypeptide(L)'
;MIIMSFDFDKINDDAFKRLSDTFSLERAGKIINNEIFAFFCSNKYPSSIQTIDFKDIFENDILIHNETGKRCIIVDVKPLRRAVIAKYETETQRAREQQKINNISIGSISGSAIIGNQQFAIIDNSSISNLKEIISNKVQDKELLEKLLNRIEIIIEDNQPISKGTFSKFADIFRKYPDVFNAVGAIITKWISSTN
;
A
#
# COMPACT_ATOMS: atom_id res chain seq x y z
N MET A 1 29.43 0.40 14.88
CA MET A 1 28.64 0.75 13.69
C MET A 1 29.55 1.52 12.75
N ILE A 2 30.10 0.85 11.74
CA ILE A 2 31.06 1.45 10.81
C ILE A 2 30.25 2.26 9.79
N ILE A 3 30.40 3.58 9.83
CA ILE A 3 29.88 4.48 8.80
C ILE A 3 30.88 4.41 7.65
N MET A 4 30.56 3.66 6.59
CA MET A 4 31.29 3.80 5.33
C MET A 4 30.68 4.97 4.55
N SER A 5 31.37 6.10 4.54
CA SER A 5 31.23 7.05 3.44
C SER A 5 32.00 6.47 2.26
N PHE A 6 31.30 5.91 1.27
CA PHE A 6 31.94 5.43 0.06
C PHE A 6 32.38 6.62 -0.80
N ASP A 7 33.69 6.73 -1.00
CA ASP A 7 34.32 7.73 -1.86
C ASP A 7 34.49 7.12 -3.26
N PHE A 8 33.62 7.52 -4.18
CA PHE A 8 33.40 6.86 -5.47
C PHE A 8 34.41 7.22 -6.57
N ASP A 9 35.36 8.13 -6.31
CA ASP A 9 36.33 8.60 -7.31
C ASP A 9 37.36 7.54 -7.74
N LYS A 10 37.37 6.36 -7.10
CA LYS A 10 38.35 5.28 -7.33
C LYS A 10 37.78 3.93 -7.80
N ILE A 11 36.48 3.83 -8.09
CA ILE A 11 35.89 2.53 -8.45
C ILE A 11 36.16 2.21 -9.93
N ASN A 12 36.92 1.14 -10.18
CA ASN A 12 36.97 0.44 -11.46
C ASN A 12 35.63 -0.28 -11.69
N ASP A 13 35.12 -0.34 -12.93
CA ASP A 13 33.80 -0.90 -13.26
C ASP A 13 33.60 -2.32 -12.69
N ASP A 14 34.67 -3.12 -12.62
CA ASP A 14 34.67 -4.46 -12.02
C ASP A 14 34.38 -4.45 -10.51
N ALA A 15 34.92 -3.47 -9.78
CA ALA A 15 34.68 -3.34 -8.34
C ALA A 15 33.24 -2.87 -8.05
N PHE A 16 32.68 -2.04 -8.93
CA PHE A 16 31.27 -1.64 -8.86
C PHE A 16 30.37 -2.86 -9.02
N LYS A 17 30.56 -3.63 -10.11
CA LYS A 17 29.75 -4.82 -10.40
C LYS A 17 29.81 -5.86 -9.29
N ARG A 18 30.99 -6.12 -8.72
CA ARG A 18 31.17 -7.10 -7.65
C ARG A 18 30.42 -6.76 -6.36
N LEU A 19 30.21 -5.48 -6.10
CA LEU A 19 29.55 -5.02 -4.87
C LEU A 19 28.07 -4.71 -5.06
N SER A 20 27.62 -4.57 -6.31
CA SER A 20 26.25 -4.17 -6.65
C SER A 20 25.26 -5.30 -6.52
N ASP A 21 24.01 -4.94 -6.28
CA ASP A 21 22.88 -5.81 -6.53
C ASP A 21 22.60 -5.90 -8.04
N THR A 22 21.84 -6.91 -8.46
CA THR A 22 21.42 -7.07 -9.86
C THR A 22 19.94 -6.77 -10.04
N PHE A 23 19.62 -6.12 -11.16
CA PHE A 23 18.27 -5.72 -11.51
C PHE A 23 17.92 -6.11 -12.94
N SER A 24 16.65 -6.46 -13.14
CA SER A 24 16.05 -6.58 -14.47
C SER A 24 15.35 -5.27 -14.84
N LEU A 25 15.55 -4.83 -16.07
CA LEU A 25 14.87 -3.69 -16.68
C LEU A 25 13.68 -4.16 -17.50
N GLU A 26 12.50 -3.77 -17.08
CA GLU A 26 11.26 -3.94 -17.83
C GLU A 26 10.85 -2.61 -18.47
N ARG A 27 10.54 -2.66 -19.77
CA ARG A 27 9.98 -1.55 -20.53
C ARG A 27 8.78 -2.03 -21.33
N ALA A 28 7.65 -1.33 -21.20
CA ALA A 28 6.41 -1.67 -21.89
C ALA A 28 5.99 -3.15 -21.71
N GLY A 29 6.18 -3.69 -20.50
CA GLY A 29 5.82 -5.07 -20.14
C GLY A 29 6.78 -6.14 -20.66
N LYS A 30 7.96 -5.77 -21.19
CA LYS A 30 8.98 -6.73 -21.64
C LYS A 30 10.28 -6.49 -20.90
N ILE A 31 10.93 -7.58 -20.46
CA ILE A 31 12.30 -7.52 -19.95
C ILE A 31 13.24 -7.26 -21.12
N ILE A 32 13.96 -6.14 -21.09
CA ILE A 32 14.90 -5.72 -22.14
C ILE A 32 16.36 -5.84 -21.71
N ASN A 33 16.63 -5.90 -20.40
CA ASN A 33 17.93 -6.22 -19.82
C ASN A 33 17.67 -6.94 -18.47
N ASN A 34 18.44 -7.98 -18.14
CA ASN A 34 18.31 -8.76 -16.91
C ASN A 34 19.49 -8.60 -15.94
N GLU A 35 20.50 -7.81 -16.33
CA GLU A 35 21.79 -7.69 -15.63
C GLU A 35 22.22 -6.22 -15.53
N ILE A 36 21.39 -5.40 -14.88
CA ILE A 36 21.80 -4.04 -14.46
C ILE A 36 22.42 -4.12 -13.08
N PHE A 37 23.65 -3.64 -12.95
CA PHE A 37 24.31 -3.53 -11.64
C PHE A 37 23.95 -2.20 -11.00
N ALA A 38 23.35 -2.23 -9.81
CA ALA A 38 22.93 -1.00 -9.13
C ALA A 38 22.87 -1.16 -7.61
N PHE A 39 22.70 -0.03 -6.92
CA PHE A 39 22.49 0.04 -5.48
C PHE A 39 21.24 0.82 -5.13
N PHE A 40 20.50 0.37 -4.12
CA PHE A 40 19.59 1.25 -3.41
C PHE A 40 20.39 2.33 -2.68
N CYS A 41 20.02 3.59 -2.88
CA CYS A 41 20.65 4.69 -2.17
C CYS A 41 20.21 4.73 -0.69
N SER A 42 21.07 5.32 0.14
CA SER A 42 20.78 5.54 1.57
C SER A 42 19.70 6.60 1.77
N ASN A 43 19.25 6.78 3.03
CA ASN A 43 18.23 7.75 3.41
C ASN A 43 18.51 9.20 2.99
N LYS A 44 19.74 9.55 2.63
CA LYS A 44 20.09 10.86 2.06
C LYS A 44 19.49 11.08 0.67
N TYR A 45 19.29 10.01 -0.08
CA TYR A 45 18.61 9.98 -1.38
C TYR A 45 17.51 8.91 -1.32
N PRO A 46 16.40 9.20 -0.62
CA PRO A 46 15.33 8.24 -0.44
C PRO A 46 14.74 7.82 -1.79
N SER A 47 14.26 6.58 -1.86
CA SER A 47 13.62 6.01 -3.05
C SER A 47 14.42 6.24 -4.34
N SER A 48 15.74 6.05 -4.26
CA SER A 48 16.63 6.24 -5.39
C SER A 48 17.52 5.02 -5.58
N ILE A 49 17.83 4.74 -6.83
CA ILE A 49 18.76 3.70 -7.26
C ILE A 49 19.93 4.38 -7.96
N GLN A 50 21.16 3.99 -7.64
CA GLN A 50 22.35 4.48 -8.32
C GLN A 50 22.99 3.37 -9.15
N THR A 51 23.30 3.68 -10.41
CA THR A 51 24.00 2.78 -11.32
C THR A 51 24.98 3.53 -12.22
N ILE A 52 25.98 2.82 -12.74
CA ILE A 52 26.89 3.29 -13.79
C ILE A 52 26.37 2.92 -15.20
N ASP A 53 25.35 2.06 -15.30
CA ASP A 53 24.73 1.61 -16.54
C ASP A 53 23.63 2.59 -17.00
N PHE A 54 24.01 3.84 -17.26
CA PHE A 54 23.06 4.95 -17.48
C PHE A 54 22.42 4.99 -18.88
N LYS A 55 22.89 4.20 -19.86
CA LYS A 55 22.44 4.31 -21.26
C LYS A 55 21.03 3.78 -21.51
N ASP A 56 20.51 2.97 -20.59
CA ASP A 56 19.32 2.18 -20.84
C ASP A 56 18.13 2.47 -19.92
N ILE A 57 18.25 3.44 -18.99
CA ILE A 57 17.20 3.71 -18.00
C ILE A 57 16.52 5.05 -18.29
N PHE A 58 15.21 4.99 -18.50
CA PHE A 58 14.34 6.14 -18.73
C PHE A 58 13.18 6.16 -17.73
N GLU A 59 12.47 7.28 -17.67
CA GLU A 59 11.23 7.38 -16.92
C GLU A 59 10.19 6.34 -17.41
N ASN A 60 9.38 5.84 -16.48
CA ASN A 60 8.41 4.75 -16.65
C ASN A 60 8.99 3.36 -16.92
N ASP A 61 10.30 3.21 -16.99
CA ASP A 61 10.91 1.90 -16.86
C ASP A 61 10.69 1.33 -15.46
N ILE A 62 10.78 0.01 -15.35
CA ILE A 62 10.67 -0.68 -14.07
C ILE A 62 11.97 -1.45 -13.85
N LEU A 63 12.70 -1.04 -12.82
CA LEU A 63 13.82 -1.81 -12.28
C LEU A 63 13.29 -2.82 -11.27
N ILE A 64 13.49 -4.09 -11.55
CA ILE A 64 13.06 -5.21 -10.71
C ILE A 64 14.31 -5.74 -10.01
N HIS A 65 14.36 -5.63 -8.68
CA HIS A 65 15.46 -6.19 -7.91
C HIS A 65 15.44 -7.72 -8.01
N ASN A 66 16.49 -8.33 -8.56
CA ASN A 66 16.47 -9.76 -8.90
C ASN A 66 16.37 -10.66 -7.67
N GLU A 67 16.91 -10.25 -6.52
CA GLU A 67 16.86 -11.05 -5.29
C GLU A 67 15.49 -10.96 -4.59
N THR A 68 14.89 -9.77 -4.51
CA THR A 68 13.65 -9.57 -3.73
C THR A 68 12.38 -9.48 -4.56
N GLY A 69 12.49 -9.37 -5.89
CA GLY A 69 11.37 -9.11 -6.79
C GLY A 69 10.78 -7.70 -6.68
N LYS A 70 11.40 -6.79 -5.90
CA LYS A 70 10.89 -5.44 -5.69
C LYS A 70 10.88 -4.66 -7.00
N ARG A 71 9.68 -4.21 -7.40
CA ARG A 71 9.46 -3.39 -8.60
C ARG A 71 9.59 -1.90 -8.26
N CYS A 72 10.52 -1.24 -8.95
CA CYS A 72 10.86 0.17 -8.76
C CYS A 72 10.57 0.91 -10.06
N ILE A 73 9.47 1.64 -10.11
CA ILE A 73 9.07 2.36 -11.32
C ILE A 73 9.79 3.71 -11.35
N ILE A 74 10.55 3.96 -12.41
CA ILE A 74 11.40 5.14 -12.50
C ILE A 74 10.55 6.38 -12.81
N VAL A 75 10.72 7.42 -12.00
CA VAL A 75 9.95 8.69 -12.11
C VAL A 75 10.82 9.88 -12.48
N ASP A 76 12.13 9.81 -12.25
CA ASP A 76 13.08 10.86 -12.58
C ASP A 76 14.48 10.24 -12.67
N VAL A 77 15.28 10.69 -13.64
CA VAL A 77 16.61 10.17 -13.93
C VAL A 77 17.60 11.32 -13.92
N LYS A 78 18.41 11.42 -12.87
CA LYS A 78 19.40 12.47 -12.72
C LYS A 78 20.79 11.99 -13.14
N PRO A 79 21.34 12.47 -14.27
CA PRO A 79 22.69 12.13 -14.66
C PRO A 79 23.72 12.77 -13.70
N LEU A 80 24.74 12.00 -13.37
CA LEU A 80 25.97 12.44 -12.71
C LEU A 80 27.14 12.27 -13.69
N ARG A 81 28.33 12.76 -13.31
CA ARG A 81 29.52 12.72 -14.17
C ARG A 81 29.88 11.32 -14.69
N ARG A 82 29.65 10.26 -13.89
CA ARG A 82 29.99 8.86 -14.22
C ARG A 82 28.92 7.84 -13.81
N ALA A 83 27.74 8.32 -13.43
CA ALA A 83 26.67 7.48 -12.88
C ALA A 83 25.33 8.16 -13.13
N VAL A 84 24.26 7.49 -12.76
CA VAL A 84 22.92 8.05 -12.74
C VAL A 84 22.27 7.74 -11.40
N ILE A 85 21.46 8.68 -10.90
CA ILE A 85 20.54 8.44 -9.80
C ILE A 85 19.13 8.41 -10.40
N ALA A 86 18.54 7.23 -10.42
CA ALA A 86 17.15 7.02 -10.83
C ALA A 86 16.26 7.06 -9.59
N LYS A 87 15.40 8.07 -9.48
CA LYS A 87 14.34 8.07 -8.48
C LYS A 87 13.25 7.11 -8.93
N TYR A 88 12.72 6.38 -7.98
CA TYR A 88 11.64 5.45 -8.23
C TYR A 88 10.49 5.65 -7.26
N GLU A 89 9.33 5.16 -7.67
CA GLU A 89 8.21 4.90 -6.80
C GLU A 89 7.83 3.42 -6.89
N THR A 90 7.16 2.91 -5.87
CA THR A 90 6.56 1.57 -5.95
C THR A 90 5.16 1.66 -6.56
N GLU A 91 4.64 0.54 -7.08
CA GLU A 91 3.23 0.46 -7.52
C GLU A 91 2.26 0.94 -6.44
N THR A 92 2.58 0.66 -5.17
CA THR A 92 1.81 1.14 -4.00
C THR A 92 1.86 2.66 -3.84
N GLN A 93 3.01 3.29 -4.08
CA GLN A 93 3.16 4.75 -4.01
C GLN A 93 2.45 5.43 -5.19
N ARG A 94 2.63 4.93 -6.41
CA ARG A 94 1.94 5.42 -7.61
C ARG A 94 0.42 5.34 -7.48
N ALA A 95 -0.10 4.22 -6.96
CA ALA A 95 -1.53 4.05 -6.72
C ALA A 95 -2.08 5.10 -5.73
N ARG A 96 -1.32 5.41 -4.67
CA ARG A 96 -1.69 6.45 -3.69
C ARG A 96 -1.65 7.85 -4.29
N GLU A 97 -0.70 8.15 -5.18
CA GLU A 97 -0.59 9.47 -5.81
C GLU A 97 -1.64 9.70 -6.91
N GLN A 98 -1.95 8.68 -7.71
CA GLN A 98 -3.03 8.74 -8.71
C GLN A 98 -4.42 8.89 -8.07
N GLN A 99 -4.63 8.32 -6.89
CA GLN A 99 -5.84 8.57 -6.08
C GLN A 99 -5.96 10.05 -5.65
N LYS A 100 -4.84 10.77 -5.55
CA LYS A 100 -4.83 12.19 -5.13
C LYS A 100 -5.24 13.15 -6.25
N ILE A 101 -4.96 12.81 -7.52
CA ILE A 101 -5.22 13.66 -8.69
C ILE A 101 -6.63 13.42 -9.27
N ASN A 102 -7.19 12.21 -9.13
CA ASN A 102 -8.47 11.81 -9.75
C ASN A 102 -9.74 12.19 -8.95
N ASN A 103 -9.65 13.13 -8.01
CA ASN A 103 -10.81 13.68 -7.31
C ASN A 103 -11.58 14.69 -8.18
N ILE A 104 -12.20 14.22 -9.27
CA ILE A 104 -13.22 15.01 -9.98
C ILE A 104 -14.56 14.78 -9.27
N SER A 105 -15.03 15.82 -8.57
CA SER A 105 -16.40 15.90 -8.06
C SER A 105 -17.37 15.97 -9.24
N ILE A 106 -18.03 14.87 -9.57
CA ILE A 106 -19.18 14.88 -10.48
C ILE A 106 -20.45 14.91 -9.63
N GLY A 107 -21.18 16.02 -9.73
CA GLY A 107 -22.51 16.17 -9.12
C GLY A 107 -23.44 15.04 -9.56
N SER A 108 -24.27 14.60 -8.62
CA SER A 108 -25.19 13.45 -8.68
C SER A 108 -25.74 13.15 -10.09
N ILE A 109 -25.38 11.99 -10.64
CA ILE A 109 -26.03 11.43 -11.83
C ILE A 109 -27.16 10.51 -11.37
N SER A 110 -28.39 10.89 -11.69
CA SER A 110 -29.60 10.10 -11.43
C SER A 110 -29.79 9.06 -12.55
N GLY A 111 -29.27 7.86 -12.36
CA GLY A 111 -29.48 6.72 -13.27
C GLY A 111 -28.46 5.60 -13.06
N SER A 112 -28.90 4.34 -13.11
CA SER A 112 -28.08 3.16 -12.81
C SER A 112 -26.84 3.07 -13.71
N ALA A 113 -25.67 3.39 -13.17
CA ALA A 113 -24.38 3.13 -13.77
C ALA A 113 -23.55 2.26 -12.84
N ILE A 114 -23.01 1.16 -13.37
CA ILE A 114 -21.97 0.36 -12.71
C ILE A 114 -20.64 1.02 -13.04
N ILE A 115 -20.08 1.76 -12.10
CA ILE A 115 -18.74 2.36 -12.19
C ILE A 115 -17.87 1.69 -11.14
N GLY A 116 -16.98 0.81 -11.58
CA GLY A 116 -15.97 0.20 -10.72
C GLY A 116 -14.72 1.05 -10.68
N ASN A 117 -14.39 1.62 -9.52
CA ASN A 117 -13.07 1.45 -8.90
C ASN A 117 -13.12 1.94 -7.44
N GLN A 118 -12.76 1.05 -6.52
CA GLN A 118 -12.77 1.28 -5.07
C GLN A 118 -11.44 1.90 -4.64
N GLN A 119 -11.50 2.93 -3.81
CA GLN A 119 -10.58 3.28 -2.71
C GLN A 119 -10.60 4.79 -2.41
N PHE A 120 -11.79 5.29 -2.09
CA PHE A 120 -11.94 5.81 -0.74
C PHE A 120 -12.43 4.64 0.09
N ALA A 121 -11.87 4.41 1.27
CA ALA A 121 -12.54 3.57 2.25
C ALA A 121 -13.77 4.34 2.76
N ILE A 122 -14.78 4.50 1.89
CA ILE A 122 -16.13 4.23 2.33
C ILE A 122 -16.00 2.81 2.87
N ILE A 123 -16.02 2.65 4.19
CA ILE A 123 -16.22 1.34 4.79
C ILE A 123 -17.47 0.84 4.10
N ASP A 124 -17.23 -0.07 3.16
CA ASP A 124 -18.21 -0.46 2.17
C ASP A 124 -19.53 -0.63 2.91
N ASN A 125 -20.54 0.15 2.52
CA ASN A 125 -21.84 0.09 3.18
C ASN A 125 -22.31 -1.37 3.23
N SER A 126 -21.83 -2.23 2.32
CA SER A 126 -21.99 -3.68 2.35
C SER A 126 -21.54 -4.38 3.65
N SER A 127 -20.44 -3.97 4.31
CA SER A 127 -19.89 -4.67 5.47
C SER A 127 -20.67 -4.36 6.74
N ILE A 128 -21.02 -3.09 6.95
CA ILE A 128 -21.93 -2.66 8.04
C ILE A 128 -23.37 -3.09 7.73
N SER A 129 -23.81 -3.05 6.47
CA SER A 129 -25.12 -3.57 6.04
C SER A 129 -25.23 -5.08 6.25
N ASN A 130 -24.17 -5.84 6.01
CA ASN A 130 -24.13 -7.28 6.28
C ASN A 130 -24.24 -7.54 7.80
N LEU A 131 -23.52 -6.76 8.63
CA LEU A 131 -23.68 -6.86 10.09
C LEU A 131 -25.11 -6.48 10.52
N LYS A 132 -25.71 -5.43 9.93
CA LYS A 132 -27.11 -5.05 10.14
C LYS A 132 -28.08 -6.17 9.78
N GLU A 133 -27.86 -6.84 8.66
CA GLU A 133 -28.67 -7.95 8.19
C GLU A 133 -28.55 -9.17 9.11
N ILE A 134 -27.32 -9.55 9.48
CA ILE A 134 -27.06 -10.63 10.44
C ILE A 134 -27.78 -10.37 11.76
N ILE A 135 -27.72 -9.14 12.27
CA ILE A 135 -28.36 -8.72 13.53
C ILE A 135 -29.89 -8.67 13.38
N SER A 136 -30.41 -8.14 12.27
CA SER A 136 -31.85 -8.04 12.02
C SER A 136 -32.52 -9.43 11.99
N ASN A 137 -31.79 -10.43 11.51
CA ASN A 137 -32.22 -11.82 11.47
C ASN A 137 -32.14 -12.54 12.83
N LYS A 138 -31.65 -11.90 13.91
CA LYS A 138 -31.64 -12.47 15.26
C LYS A 138 -32.81 -11.93 16.10
N VAL A 139 -33.46 -12.85 16.83
CA VAL A 139 -34.59 -12.53 17.73
C VAL A 139 -34.11 -12.43 19.19
N GLN A 140 -33.12 -13.23 19.59
CA GLN A 140 -32.56 -13.22 20.93
C GLN A 140 -31.38 -12.23 21.03
N ASP A 141 -31.20 -11.63 22.21
CA ASP A 141 -30.12 -10.69 22.52
C ASP A 141 -30.07 -9.45 21.61
N LYS A 142 -31.19 -9.15 20.94
CA LYS A 142 -31.30 -8.09 19.93
C LYS A 142 -30.85 -6.72 20.45
N GLU A 143 -31.21 -6.37 21.68
CA GLU A 143 -30.77 -5.13 22.32
C GLU A 143 -29.24 -5.04 22.46
N LEU A 144 -28.58 -6.14 22.83
CA LEU A 144 -27.12 -6.16 22.99
C LEU A 144 -26.41 -6.15 21.63
N LEU A 145 -26.99 -6.82 20.63
CA LEU A 145 -26.52 -6.82 19.25
C LEU A 145 -26.65 -5.43 18.60
N GLU A 146 -27.76 -4.73 18.81
CA GLU A 146 -27.95 -3.35 18.34
C GLU A 146 -26.99 -2.37 19.04
N LYS A 147 -26.75 -2.55 20.35
CA LYS A 147 -25.73 -1.79 21.09
C LYS A 147 -24.31 -2.05 20.57
N LEU A 148 -24.02 -3.27 20.11
CA LEU A 148 -22.75 -3.62 19.48
C LEU A 148 -22.60 -2.91 18.13
N LEU A 149 -23.62 -2.98 17.28
CA LEU A 149 -23.64 -2.30 15.98
C LEU A 149 -23.42 -0.80 16.14
N ASN A 150 -24.20 -0.14 16.99
CA ASN A 150 -24.09 1.30 17.25
C ASN A 150 -22.68 1.66 17.76
N ARG A 151 -22.09 0.84 18.64
CA ARG A 151 -20.72 1.07 19.12
C ARG A 151 -19.68 0.97 18.00
N ILE A 152 -19.87 0.07 17.03
CA ILE A 152 -18.99 -0.07 15.88
C ILE A 152 -19.14 1.13 14.94
N GLU A 153 -20.37 1.57 14.69
CA GLU A 153 -20.66 2.78 13.90
C GLU A 153 -19.98 4.01 14.50
N ILE A 154 -20.13 4.26 15.81
CA ILE A 154 -19.47 5.38 16.50
C ILE A 154 -17.94 5.29 16.42
N ILE A 155 -17.36 4.10 16.62
CA ILE A 155 -15.89 3.93 16.54
C ILE A 155 -15.38 4.30 15.15
N ILE A 156 -16.13 3.90 14.12
CA ILE A 156 -15.80 4.15 12.73
C ILE A 156 -15.97 5.63 12.37
N GLU A 157 -17.11 6.22 12.70
CA GLU A 157 -17.48 7.60 12.36
C GLU A 157 -16.58 8.61 13.06
N ASP A 158 -16.34 8.42 14.35
CA ASP A 158 -15.53 9.32 15.17
C ASP A 158 -14.03 8.96 15.16
N ASN A 159 -13.64 7.93 14.40
CA ASN A 159 -12.29 7.39 14.36
C ASN A 159 -11.71 7.12 15.77
N GLN A 160 -12.52 6.57 16.67
CA GLN A 160 -12.13 6.38 18.06
C GLN A 160 -11.03 5.32 18.19
N PRO A 161 -9.99 5.58 19.01
CA PRO A 161 -8.96 4.58 19.27
C PRO A 161 -9.56 3.36 19.96
N ILE A 162 -9.39 2.19 19.35
CA ILE A 162 -9.76 0.90 19.96
C ILE A 162 -8.61 0.42 20.84
N SER A 163 -8.94 -0.15 21.99
CA SER A 163 -7.97 -0.72 22.94
C SER A 163 -8.41 -2.11 23.38
N LYS A 164 -7.47 -2.85 24.00
CA LYS A 164 -7.76 -4.15 24.59
C LYS A 164 -8.79 -3.96 25.71
N GLY A 165 -10.06 -4.24 25.40
CA GLY A 165 -11.18 -4.00 26.32
C GLY A 165 -12.41 -3.34 25.69
N THR A 166 -12.25 -2.69 24.52
CA THR A 166 -13.31 -1.91 23.86
C THR A 166 -14.59 -2.72 23.62
N PHE A 167 -14.46 -4.02 23.32
CA PHE A 167 -15.59 -4.92 23.08
C PHE A 167 -15.80 -5.96 24.18
N SER A 168 -15.17 -5.84 25.36
CA SER A 168 -15.26 -6.86 26.42
C SER A 168 -16.70 -7.12 26.89
N LYS A 169 -17.55 -6.09 26.90
CA LYS A 169 -18.98 -6.21 27.26
C LYS A 169 -19.82 -7.00 26.26
N PHE A 170 -19.26 -7.33 25.08
CA PHE A 170 -19.89 -8.14 24.04
C PHE A 170 -19.24 -9.52 23.89
N ALA A 171 -18.33 -9.90 24.78
CA ALA A 171 -17.63 -11.19 24.71
C ALA A 171 -18.59 -12.38 24.67
N ASP A 172 -19.70 -12.31 25.41
CA ASP A 172 -20.70 -13.38 25.44
C ASP A 172 -21.52 -13.44 24.14
N ILE A 173 -21.73 -12.29 23.48
CA ILE A 173 -22.33 -12.22 22.15
C ILE A 173 -21.42 -12.85 21.10
N PHE A 174 -20.12 -12.58 21.15
CA PHE A 174 -19.18 -13.19 20.22
C PHE A 174 -19.05 -14.70 20.39
N ARG A 175 -19.19 -15.20 21.61
CA ARG A 175 -19.24 -16.65 21.88
C ARG A 175 -20.53 -17.28 21.37
N LYS A 176 -21.66 -16.60 21.55
CA LYS A 176 -22.99 -17.11 21.18
C LYS A 176 -23.28 -17.01 19.67
N TYR A 177 -22.73 -16.00 18.99
CA TYR A 177 -22.94 -15.73 17.58
C TYR A 177 -21.60 -15.57 16.82
N PRO A 178 -21.01 -16.69 16.36
CA PRO A 178 -19.73 -16.68 15.64
C PRO A 178 -19.76 -15.89 14.32
N ASP A 179 -20.92 -15.85 13.65
CA ASP A 179 -21.18 -15.05 12.45
C ASP A 179 -21.07 -13.55 12.73
N VAL A 180 -21.61 -13.10 13.87
CA VAL A 180 -21.46 -11.72 14.36
C VAL A 180 -19.99 -11.43 14.68
N PHE A 181 -19.29 -12.33 15.37
CA PHE A 181 -17.86 -12.15 15.66
C PHE A 181 -17.02 -12.02 14.38
N ASN A 182 -17.26 -12.87 13.39
CA ASN A 182 -16.54 -12.85 12.12
C ASN A 182 -16.82 -11.55 11.33
N ALA A 183 -18.08 -11.12 11.27
CA ALA A 183 -18.47 -9.88 10.60
C ALA A 183 -17.82 -8.67 11.28
N VAL A 184 -17.88 -8.59 12.61
CA VAL A 184 -17.25 -7.53 13.40
C VAL A 184 -15.73 -7.54 13.24
N GLY A 185 -15.10 -8.70 13.28
CA GLY A 185 -13.66 -8.87 13.06
C GLY A 185 -13.23 -8.34 11.70
N ALA A 186 -13.96 -8.68 10.63
CA ALA A 186 -13.71 -8.18 9.29
C ALA A 186 -13.87 -6.65 9.17
N ILE A 187 -14.89 -6.08 9.80
CA ILE A 187 -15.11 -4.63 9.83
C ILE A 187 -13.95 -3.92 10.54
N ILE A 188 -13.54 -4.41 11.71
CA ILE A 188 -12.50 -3.78 12.51
C ILE A 188 -11.12 -3.94 11.86
N THR A 189 -10.78 -5.11 11.32
CA THR A 189 -9.50 -5.29 10.61
C THR A 189 -9.41 -4.40 9.38
N LYS A 190 -10.50 -4.29 8.61
CA LYS A 190 -10.62 -3.36 7.48
C LYS A 190 -10.47 -1.91 7.92
N TRP A 191 -11.11 -1.51 9.01
CA TRP A 191 -10.99 -0.16 9.57
C TRP A 191 -9.56 0.16 10.02
N ILE A 192 -8.91 -0.72 10.80
CA ILE A 192 -7.51 -0.52 11.24
C ILE A 192 -6.56 -0.41 10.05
N SER A 193 -6.78 -1.21 9.01
CA SER A 193 -5.95 -1.19 7.80
C SER A 193 -6.24 -0.01 6.87
N SER A 194 -7.39 0.67 7.01
CA SER A 194 -7.68 1.94 6.34
C SER A 194 -7.23 3.19 7.11
N THR A 195 -7.05 3.09 8.42
CA THR A 195 -6.67 4.22 9.30
C THR A 195 -5.14 4.34 9.49
N ASN A 196 -4.34 3.33 9.11
CA ASN A 196 -2.86 3.37 9.07
C ASN A 196 -2.32 3.66 7.67
#